data_AF-A0A2V7LJ60-F1
#
_entry.id   AF-A0A2V7LJ60-F1
#
_cell.length_a   1.000
_cell.length_b   1.000
_cell.length_c   1.000
_cell.angle_alpha   90.00
_cell.angle_beta   90.00
_cell.angle_gamma   90.00
#
_symmetry.space_group_name_H-M   'P 1'
#
loop_
_entity.id
_entity.type
_entity.pdbx_description
1 polymer ?
#
loop_
_entity_poly.entity_id
_entity_poly.type
_entity_poly.pdbx_seq_one_letter_code
_entity_poly.pdbx_strand_id
1 'polypeptide(L)' 'MTMPDPLTRRRLAALADVNNALCAARCSAQLAGLETGEFLVRELLLTVIVQIDRAAVMARRLA' A
#
# COMPACT_ATOMS: atom_id res chain seq x y z
N MET A 1 -18.53 22.21 12.14
CA MET A 1 -17.59 21.47 11.27
C MET A 1 -17.54 22.17 9.92
N THR A 2 -16.45 22.88 9.62
CA THR A 2 -16.28 23.53 8.32
C THR A 2 -15.91 22.45 7.31
N MET A 3 -16.67 22.34 6.22
CA MET A 3 -16.42 21.33 5.19
C MET A 3 -15.09 21.65 4.49
N PRO A 4 -14.16 20.69 4.36
CA PRO A 4 -12.85 20.96 3.74
C PRO A 4 -13.01 21.43 2.30
N ASP A 5 -12.10 22.30 1.86
CA ASP A 5 -12.03 22.80 0.48
C ASP A 5 -12.08 21.64 -0.54
N PRO A 6 -12.73 21.81 -1.71
CA PRO A 6 -12.82 20.76 -2.73
C PRO A 6 -11.48 20.16 -3.18
N LEU A 7 -10.39 20.94 -3.22
CA LEU A 7 -9.05 20.44 -3.54
C LEU A 7 -8.53 19.53 -2.43
N THR A 8 -8.73 19.92 -1.17
CA THR A 8 -8.39 19.08 -0.01
C THR A 8 -9.14 17.75 -0.04
N ARG A 9 -10.43 17.76 -0.37
CA ARG A 9 -11.22 16.52 -0.52
C ARG A 9 -10.71 15.62 -1.64
N ARG A 10 -10.38 16.18 -2.82
CA ARG A 10 -9.81 15.41 -3.93
C ARG A 10 -8.47 14.79 -3.57
N ARG A 11 -7.60 15.56 -2.90
CA ARG A 11 -6.31 15.07 -2.43
C ARG A 11 -6.47 13.92 -1.43
N LEU A 12 -7.37 14.05 -0.45
CA LEU A 12 -7.65 12.99 0.52
C LEU A 12 -8.20 11.73 -0.14
N ALA A 13 -9.10 11.87 -1.11
CA ALA A 13 -9.62 10.74 -1.89
C ALA A 13 -8.50 10.02 -2.65
N ALA A 14 -7.63 10.76 -3.34
CA ALA A 14 -6.49 10.18 -4.05
C ALA A 14 -5.52 9.44 -3.11
N LEU A 15 -5.27 9.99 -1.91
CA LEU A 15 -4.42 9.33 -0.91
C LEU A 15 -5.06 8.07 -0.32
N ALA A 16 -6.37 8.07 -0.13
CA ALA A 16 -7.12 6.89 0.28
C ALA A 16 -7.03 5.79 -0.79
N ASP A 17 -7.20 6.15 -2.07
CA ASP A 17 -7.08 5.21 -3.19
C ASP A 17 -5.66 4.62 -3.29
N VAL A 18 -4.63 5.45 -3.14
CA VAL A 18 -3.23 4.98 -3.09
C VAL A 18 -3.02 4.02 -1.92
N ASN A 19 -3.50 4.35 -0.72
CA ASN A 19 -3.35 3.46 0.43
C ASN A 19 -4.10 2.13 0.23
N ASN A 20 -5.29 2.14 -0.38
CA ASN A 20 -6.02 0.93 -0.72
C ASN A 20 -5.27 0.05 -1.73
N ALA A 21 -4.69 0.67 -2.77
CA ALA A 21 -3.87 -0.04 -3.76
C ALA A 21 -2.63 -0.68 -3.12
N LEU A 22 -1.98 0.01 -2.18
CA LEU A 22 -0.84 -0.54 -1.43
C LEU A 22 -1.25 -1.71 -0.54
N CYS A 23 -2.40 -1.62 0.14
CA CYS A 23 -2.95 -2.74 0.90
C CYS A 23 -3.23 -3.96 0.01
N ALA A 24 -3.83 -3.75 -1.17
CA ALA A 24 -4.07 -4.82 -2.14
C ALA A 24 -2.76 -5.46 -2.62
N ALA A 25 -1.77 -4.64 -3.00
CA ALA A 25 -0.46 -5.11 -3.43
C ALA A 25 0.25 -5.95 -2.36
N ARG A 26 0.14 -5.54 -1.09
CA ARG A 26 0.67 -6.31 0.04
C ARG A 26 0.02 -7.68 0.14
N CYS A 27 -1.32 -7.74 0.12
CA CYS A 27 -2.05 -9.00 0.17
C CYS A 27 -1.68 -9.92 -1.01
N SER A 28 -1.57 -9.36 -2.22
CA SER A 28 -1.14 -10.12 -3.40
C SER A 28 0.28 -10.66 -3.27
N ALA A 29 1.23 -9.85 -2.77
CA ALA A 29 2.61 -10.30 -2.54
C ALA A 29 2.69 -11.38 -1.46
N GLN A 30 1.88 -11.28 -0.40
CA GLN A 30 1.78 -12.31 0.63
C GLN A 30 1.25 -13.62 0.05
N LEU A 31 0.17 -13.57 -0.74
CA LEU A 31 -0.39 -14.75 -1.37
C LEU A 31 0.61 -15.41 -2.32
N ALA A 32 1.28 -14.62 -3.18
CA ALA A 32 2.32 -15.14 -4.07
C ALA A 32 3.48 -15.78 -3.29
N GLY A 33 3.81 -15.26 -2.10
CA GLY A 33 4.87 -15.80 -1.25
C GLY A 33 4.49 -17.09 -0.52
N LEU A 34 3.19 -17.35 -0.34
CA LEU A 34 2.67 -18.59 0.24
C LEU A 34 2.55 -19.69 -0.83
N GLU A 35 2.17 -19.32 -2.06
CA GLU A 35 1.98 -20.26 -3.17
C GLU A 35 3.31 -20.66 -3.86
N THR A 36 4.37 -19.86 -3.69
CA THR A 36 5.67 -20.20 -4.27
C THR A 36 6.38 -21.31 -3.48
N GLY A 37 6.86 -22.34 -4.19
CA GLY A 37 7.80 -23.33 -3.66
C GLY A 37 9.27 -22.87 -3.72
N GLU A 38 9.55 -21.72 -4.35
CA GLU A 38 10.90 -21.23 -4.56
C GLU A 38 11.31 -20.26 -3.45
N PHE A 39 12.34 -20.65 -2.68
CA PHE A 39 12.89 -19.83 -1.59
C PHE A 39 13.29 -18.42 -2.03
N LEU A 40 13.97 -18.28 -3.18
CA LEU A 40 14.42 -16.99 -3.68
C LEU A 40 13.24 -16.05 -3.99
N VAL A 41 12.19 -16.57 -4.63
CA VAL A 41 10.97 -15.79 -4.95
C VAL A 41 10.30 -15.32 -3.66
N ARG A 42 10.22 -16.18 -2.64
CA ARG A 42 9.68 -15.81 -1.32
C ARG A 42 10.47 -14.68 -0.67
N GLU A 43 11.79 -14.73 -0.66
CA GLU A 43 12.63 -13.68 -0.07
C GLU A 43 12.53 -12.34 -0.82
N LEU A 44 12.44 -12.39 -2.15
CA LEU A 44 12.16 -11.20 -2.96
C LEU A 44 10.80 -10.60 -2.62
N LEU A 45 9.76 -11.43 -2.48
CA LEU A 45 8.42 -10.97 -2.11
C LEU A 45 8.37 -10.38 -0.70
N LEU A 46 9.10 -10.94 0.27
CA LEU A 46 9.24 -10.34 1.60
C LEU A 46 9.88 -8.94 1.52
N THR A 47 10.89 -8.77 0.68
CA THR A 47 11.51 -7.47 0.44
C THR A 47 10.52 -6.47 -0.19
N VAL A 48 9.73 -6.91 -1.16
CA VAL A 48 8.68 -6.11 -1.79
C VAL A 48 7.62 -5.67 -0.75
N ILE A 49 7.18 -6.59 0.12
CA ILE A 49 6.23 -6.28 1.19
C ILE A 49 6.76 -5.18 2.11
N VAL A 50 8.05 -5.22 2.48
CA VAL A 50 8.66 -4.17 3.31
C VAL A 50 8.60 -2.80 2.62
N GLN A 51 8.83 -2.74 1.30
CA GLN A 51 8.73 -1.47 0.56
C GLN A 51 7.28 -0.98 0.46
N ILE A 52 6.32 -1.88 0.26
CA ILE A 52 4.89 -1.56 0.26
C ILE A 52 4.45 -1.00 1.62
N ASP A 53 4.85 -1.64 2.72
CA ASP A 53 4.52 -1.19 4.08
C ASP A 53 5.08 0.22 4.35
N ARG A 54 6.32 0.49 3.91
CA ARG A 54 6.92 1.83 3.99
C ARG A 54 6.13 2.85 3.18
N ALA A 55 5.75 2.53 1.95
CA ALA A 55 4.94 3.40 1.11
C ALA A 55 3.57 3.69 1.75
N ALA A 56 2.92 2.68 2.36
CA ALA A 56 1.62 2.83 3.01
C ALA A 56 1.71 3.71 4.28
N VAL A 57 2.79 3.61 5.04
CA VAL A 57 3.07 4.53 6.16
C VAL A 57 3.23 5.96 5.65
N MET A 58 3.96 6.17 4.55
CA MET A 58 4.14 7.50 3.96
C MET A 58 2.84 8.08 3.42
N ALA A 59 2.03 7.29 2.70
CA ALA A 59 0.73 7.73 2.20
C ALA A 59 -0.21 8.19 3.33
N ARG A 60 -0.24 7.44 4.45
CA ARG A 60 -1.03 7.80 5.64
C ARG A 60 -0.54 9.07 6.35
N ARG A 61 0.75 9.40 6.25
CA ARG A 61 1.30 10.66 6.80
C ARG A 61 0.99 11.88 5.93
N LEU A 62 0.64 11.67 4.66
CA LEU A 62 0.34 12.73 3.70
C LEU A 62 -1.15 13.06 3.62
N ALA A 63 -2.00 12.20 4.18
CA ALA A 63 -3.44 12.34 4.31
C ALA A 63 -3.77 13.11 5.59
#